data_AF-A0A3D5VUX4-F1
#
_entry.id   AF-A0A3D5VUX4-F1
#
_cell.length_a   1.000
_cell.length_b   1.000
_cell.length_c   1.000
_cell.angle_alpha   90.00
_cell.angle_beta   90.00
_cell.angle_gamma   90.00
#
_symmetry.space_group_name_H-M   'P 1'
#
loop_
_entity.id
_entity.type
_entity.pdbx_description
1 polymer ?
#
loop_
_entity_poly.entity_id
_entity_poly.type
_entity_poly.pdbx_seq_one_letter_code
_entity_poly.pdbx_strand_id
1 'polypeptide(L)'
;MQLKPQDFLVALKLVAWGEQRWTYARLAQELGISVSEAHACIKRGLQAGLLVDTALLIPPPEVAPGVQEGGAVYRVQARPRRARADSSDSTGSADNPAKVHGRNLAEFAVHGAKYAFPADRLPVSVGVPTSHSAPAFTSVFAPGSDDWVWPHPNGSVRGQGLEPLHPSVPFAAMQDTKLYEMLALFDALRVGRARERGMALKRLPLLIYPDGPKPAERPMYG
;
A
#
# COMPACT_ATOMS: atom_id res chain seq x y z
N MET A 1 -5.87 -18.63 -2.35
CA MET A 1 -6.29 -17.22 -2.17
C MET A 1 -5.56 -16.39 -3.21
N GLN A 2 -6.25 -15.45 -3.87
CA GLN A 2 -5.65 -14.60 -4.91
C GLN A 2 -5.66 -13.14 -4.44
N LEU A 3 -4.48 -12.52 -4.34
CA LEU A 3 -4.35 -11.08 -4.16
C LEU A 3 -4.85 -10.36 -5.42
N LYS A 4 -5.56 -9.25 -5.23
CA LYS A 4 -6.06 -8.40 -6.31
C LYS A 4 -5.27 -7.08 -6.38
N PRO A 5 -5.20 -6.44 -7.56
CA PRO A 5 -4.60 -5.11 -7.71
C PRO A 5 -5.08 -4.06 -6.70
N GLN A 6 -6.39 -4.04 -6.42
CA GLN A 6 -7.01 -3.15 -5.44
C GLN A 6 -6.51 -3.36 -4.00
N ASP A 7 -6.05 -4.58 -3.65
CA ASP A 7 -5.52 -4.86 -2.32
C ASP A 7 -4.20 -4.10 -2.10
N PHE A 8 -3.39 -4.02 -3.16
CA PHE A 8 -2.14 -3.27 -3.15
C PHE A 8 -2.39 -1.75 -3.10
N LEU A 9 -3.38 -1.25 -3.85
CA LEU A 9 -3.82 0.16 -3.76
C LEU A 9 -4.22 0.53 -2.31
N VAL A 10 -5.03 -0.31 -1.67
CA VAL A 10 -5.44 -0.10 -0.28
C VAL A 10 -4.25 -0.09 0.67
N ALA A 11 -3.30 -1.03 0.52
CA ALA A 11 -2.11 -1.08 1.35
C ALA A 11 -1.25 0.20 1.21
N LEU A 12 -1.07 0.70 -0.01
CA LEU A 12 -0.37 1.98 -0.26
C LEU A 12 -1.12 3.18 0.34
N LYS A 13 -2.47 3.18 0.32
CA LYS A 13 -3.23 4.24 0.97
C LYS A 13 -3.01 4.27 2.48
N LEU A 14 -2.93 3.10 3.12
CA LEU A 14 -2.62 3.03 4.55
C LEU A 14 -1.21 3.54 4.86
N VAL A 15 -0.23 3.30 3.98
CA VAL A 15 1.11 3.92 4.07
C VAL A 15 1.03 5.45 3.96
N ALA A 16 0.21 5.96 3.05
CA ALA A 16 0.06 7.39 2.85
C ALA A 16 -0.46 8.07 4.12
N TRP A 17 -1.45 7.47 4.78
CA TRP A 17 -2.00 7.93 6.06
C TRP A 17 -1.08 7.73 7.27
N GLY A 18 -0.23 6.71 7.28
CA GLY A 18 0.63 6.40 8.44
C GLY A 18 -0.19 6.08 9.69
N GLU A 19 0.07 6.80 10.80
CA GLU A 19 -0.62 6.60 12.09
C GLU A 19 -1.98 7.32 12.20
N GLN A 20 -2.44 7.99 11.14
CA GLN A 20 -3.75 8.64 11.16
C GLN A 20 -4.87 7.63 11.42
N ARG A 21 -5.87 8.03 12.21
CA ARG A 21 -7.05 7.20 12.45
C ARG A 21 -7.90 7.09 11.18
N TRP A 22 -8.33 5.87 10.86
CA TRP A 22 -9.20 5.60 9.72
C TRP A 22 -10.31 4.61 10.04
N THR A 23 -11.36 4.66 9.22
CA THR A 23 -12.47 3.71 9.22
C THR A 23 -12.62 3.13 7.82
N TYR A 24 -13.25 1.96 7.71
CA TYR A 24 -13.53 1.36 6.39
C TYR A 24 -14.34 2.30 5.49
N ALA A 25 -15.26 3.09 6.07
CA ALA A 25 -16.04 4.08 5.34
C ALA A 25 -15.16 5.20 4.76
N ARG A 26 -14.26 5.77 5.56
CA ARG A 26 -13.33 6.81 5.10
C ARG A 26 -12.37 6.27 4.03
N LEU A 27 -11.85 5.06 4.23
CA LEU A 27 -10.96 4.39 3.26
C LEU A 27 -11.65 4.16 1.93
N ALA A 28 -12.88 3.68 1.96
CA ALA A 28 -13.71 3.50 0.78
C ALA A 28 -13.96 4.83 0.05
N GLN A 29 -14.31 5.88 0.78
CA GLN A 29 -14.57 7.21 0.24
C GLN A 29 -13.34 7.83 -0.43
N GLU A 30 -12.19 7.87 0.25
CA GLU A 30 -10.95 8.47 -0.29
C GLU A 30 -10.38 7.67 -1.47
N LEU A 31 -10.66 6.36 -1.56
CA LEU A 31 -10.23 5.53 -2.69
C LEU A 31 -11.27 5.41 -3.81
N GLY A 32 -12.48 5.92 -3.64
CA GLY A 32 -13.57 5.74 -4.60
C GLY A 32 -13.96 4.26 -4.82
N ILE A 33 -13.89 3.44 -3.78
CA ILE A 33 -14.30 2.03 -3.79
C ILE A 33 -15.46 1.81 -2.83
N SER A 34 -16.14 0.67 -2.89
CA SER A 34 -17.17 0.34 -1.90
C SER A 34 -16.58 -0.06 -0.55
N VAL A 35 -17.36 0.10 0.53
CA VAL A 35 -16.98 -0.34 1.88
C VAL A 35 -16.71 -1.85 1.94
N SER A 36 -17.52 -2.63 1.22
CA SER A 36 -17.35 -4.09 1.12
C SER A 36 -16.04 -4.47 0.42
N GLU A 37 -15.65 -3.73 -0.62
CA GLU A 37 -14.35 -3.90 -1.27
C GLU A 37 -13.21 -3.55 -0.34
N ALA A 38 -13.29 -2.42 0.37
CA ALA A 38 -12.28 -2.04 1.36
C ALA A 38 -12.08 -3.14 2.42
N HIS A 39 -13.17 -3.67 2.99
CA HIS A 39 -13.12 -4.80 3.92
C HIS A 39 -12.45 -6.05 3.31
N ALA A 40 -12.80 -6.39 2.07
CA ALA A 40 -12.23 -7.55 1.38
C ALA A 40 -10.72 -7.37 1.11
N CYS A 41 -10.29 -6.15 0.80
CA CYS A 41 -8.88 -5.82 0.60
C CYS A 41 -8.08 -5.97 1.89
N ILE A 42 -8.57 -5.43 3.00
CA ILE A 42 -7.91 -5.56 4.30
C ILE A 42 -7.82 -7.04 4.70
N LYS A 43 -8.89 -7.82 4.53
CA LYS A 43 -8.88 -9.27 4.82
C LYS A 43 -7.81 -10.01 4.01
N ARG A 44 -7.72 -9.77 2.70
CA ARG A 44 -6.69 -10.41 1.84
C ARG A 44 -5.29 -9.93 2.19
N GLY A 45 -5.11 -8.63 2.48
CA GLY A 45 -3.83 -8.05 2.89
C GLY A 45 -3.30 -8.64 4.21
N LEU A 46 -4.18 -8.87 5.18
CA LEU A 46 -3.85 -9.57 6.44
C LEU A 46 -3.45 -11.03 6.17
N GLN A 47 -4.23 -11.75 5.35
CA GLN A 47 -3.93 -13.15 5.00
C GLN A 47 -2.64 -13.30 4.20
N ALA A 48 -2.25 -12.29 3.42
CA ALA A 48 -1.01 -12.27 2.65
C ALA A 48 0.21 -11.77 3.45
N GLY A 49 0.02 -11.32 4.69
CA GLY A 49 1.10 -10.76 5.51
C GLY A 49 1.63 -9.40 5.04
N LEU A 50 0.88 -8.71 4.17
CA LEU A 50 1.17 -7.32 3.76
C LEU A 50 0.64 -6.31 4.79
N LEU A 51 -0.37 -6.73 5.56
CA LEU A 51 -0.94 -5.99 6.68
C LEU A 51 -0.82 -6.83 7.97
N VAL A 52 -0.84 -6.15 9.10
CA VAL A 52 -0.83 -6.75 10.44
C VAL A 52 -2.12 -6.37 11.17
N ASP A 53 -2.74 -7.33 11.84
CA ASP A 53 -3.88 -7.06 12.71
C ASP A 53 -3.36 -6.38 13.98
N THR A 54 -3.83 -5.17 14.25
CA THR A 54 -3.42 -4.38 15.42
C THR A 54 -3.72 -5.11 16.72
N ALA A 55 -4.79 -5.92 16.76
CA ALA A 55 -5.14 -6.70 17.95
C ALA A 55 -4.10 -7.78 18.27
N LEU A 56 -3.33 -8.24 17.29
CA LEU A 56 -2.26 -9.23 17.49
C LEU A 56 -0.93 -8.60 17.95
N LEU A 57 -0.80 -7.27 17.84
CA LEU A 57 0.39 -6.53 18.31
C LEU A 57 0.31 -6.16 19.80
N ILE A 58 -0.87 -6.27 20.41
CA ILE A 58 -1.04 -6.09 21.85
C ILE A 58 -0.41 -7.32 22.52
N PRO A 59 0.67 -7.17 23.31
CA PRO A 59 1.21 -8.31 24.05
C PRO A 59 0.08 -8.86 24.94
N PRO A 60 -0.10 -10.19 25.01
CA PRO A 60 -1.04 -10.75 25.97
C PRO A 60 -0.72 -10.16 27.35
N PRO A 61 -1.75 -9.75 28.14
CA PRO A 61 -1.49 -9.21 29.47
C PRO A 61 -0.59 -10.20 30.19
N GLU A 62 0.53 -9.71 30.74
CA GLU A 62 1.44 -10.54 31.52
C GLU A 62 0.60 -11.41 32.44
N VAL A 63 0.70 -12.72 32.25
CA VAL A 63 -0.01 -13.66 33.09
C VAL A 63 0.60 -13.45 34.48
N ALA A 64 -0.09 -12.69 35.34
CA ALA A 64 0.27 -12.58 36.73
C ALA A 64 0.53 -14.01 37.23
N PRO A 65 1.65 -14.30 37.91
CA PRO A 65 1.98 -15.65 38.33
C PRO A 65 0.84 -16.19 39.19
N GLY A 66 -0.02 -16.98 38.56
CA GLY A 66 -1.26 -17.48 39.13
C GLY A 66 -1.01 -18.82 39.78
N VAL A 67 -1.43 -18.91 41.04
CA VAL A 67 -1.73 -20.13 41.78
C VAL A 67 -2.24 -21.24 40.85
N GLN A 68 -1.61 -22.41 40.96
CA GLN A 68 -1.99 -23.62 40.23
C GLN A 68 -3.36 -24.10 40.71
N GLU A 69 -4.39 -23.99 39.88
CA GLU A 69 -5.62 -24.76 40.06
C GLU A 69 -5.69 -25.89 39.03
N GLY A 70 -5.93 -27.10 39.54
CA GLY A 70 -5.90 -28.36 38.80
C GLY A 70 -7.13 -28.59 37.93
N GLY A 71 -6.86 -29.20 36.77
CA GLY A 71 -7.70 -30.21 36.11
C GLY A 71 -9.14 -29.83 35.73
N ALA A 72 -9.34 -29.36 34.49
CA ALA A 72 -10.58 -29.59 33.77
C ALA A 72 -10.31 -29.84 32.27
N VAL A 73 -10.76 -31.01 31.79
CA VAL A 73 -10.41 -31.67 30.52
C VAL A 73 -11.26 -31.25 29.31
N TYR A 74 -12.09 -30.21 29.42
CA TYR A 74 -12.83 -29.67 28.27
C TYR A 74 -12.46 -28.23 27.99
N ARG A 75 -11.38 -28.01 27.24
CA ARG A 75 -11.06 -26.69 26.69
C ARG A 75 -11.63 -26.57 25.28
N VAL A 76 -12.88 -26.09 25.19
CA VAL A 76 -13.37 -25.46 23.95
C VAL A 76 -12.38 -24.34 23.62
N GLN A 77 -11.80 -24.36 22.40
CA GLN A 77 -10.98 -23.24 21.92
C GLN A 77 -11.89 -22.01 21.78
N ALA A 78 -12.04 -21.27 22.89
CA ALA A 78 -12.72 -19.99 22.88
C ALA A 78 -11.88 -19.04 22.00
N ARG A 79 -12.47 -18.63 20.88
CA ARG A 79 -12.00 -17.50 20.07
C ARG A 79 -11.69 -16.35 21.05
N PRO A 80 -10.50 -15.73 21.02
CA PRO A 80 -10.15 -14.70 21.99
C PRO A 80 -11.22 -13.60 21.94
N ARG A 81 -11.99 -13.49 23.02
CA ARG A 81 -12.92 -12.37 23.22
C ARG A 81 -12.06 -11.12 23.24
N ARG A 82 -12.38 -10.15 22.39
CA ARG A 82 -11.82 -8.79 22.45
C ARG A 82 -11.92 -8.32 23.90
N ALA A 83 -10.79 -8.28 24.60
CA ALA A 83 -10.70 -7.55 25.84
C ALA A 83 -10.95 -6.08 25.47
N ARG A 84 -12.00 -5.46 26.01
CA ARG A 84 -12.05 -4.01 26.09
C ARG A 84 -10.92 -3.64 27.04
N ALA A 85 -9.79 -3.20 26.49
CA ALA A 85 -8.71 -2.64 27.29
C ALA A 85 -9.15 -1.24 27.73
N ASP A 86 -9.26 -1.06 29.05
CA ASP A 86 -9.38 0.25 29.66
C ASP A 86 -8.11 1.06 29.34
N SER A 87 -8.35 2.29 28.91
CA SER A 87 -7.35 3.23 28.45
C SER A 87 -6.56 3.82 29.61
N SER A 88 -5.26 3.54 29.69
CA SER A 88 -4.28 4.53 30.15
C SER A 88 -2.87 4.17 29.66
N ASP A 89 -2.25 5.16 29.02
CA ASP A 89 -0.83 5.30 28.72
C ASP A 89 -0.16 4.33 27.73
N SER A 90 -0.28 4.65 26.44
CA SER A 90 0.88 4.65 25.53
C SER A 90 0.65 5.59 24.35
N THR A 91 1.72 6.21 23.90
CA THR A 91 1.80 7.32 22.93
C THR A 91 1.05 7.03 21.62
N GLY A 92 -0.13 7.65 21.46
CA GLY A 92 -0.65 8.19 20.19
C GLY A 92 -0.93 7.28 18.98
N SER A 93 -0.80 5.95 19.06
CA SER A 93 -1.17 5.10 17.91
C SER A 93 -2.69 4.95 17.85
N ALA A 94 -3.31 5.53 16.83
CA ALA A 94 -4.74 5.38 16.61
C ALA A 94 -5.10 3.87 16.56
N ASP A 95 -6.16 3.47 17.28
CA ASP A 95 -6.70 2.11 17.27
C ASP A 95 -7.33 1.78 15.91
N ASN A 96 -6.45 1.58 14.92
CA ASN A 96 -6.78 1.24 13.56
C ASN A 96 -6.96 -0.28 13.46
N PRO A 97 -7.95 -0.79 12.72
CA PRO A 97 -8.23 -2.22 12.67
C PRO A 97 -7.14 -3.04 11.93
N ALA A 98 -6.28 -2.38 11.17
CA ALA A 98 -5.10 -2.99 10.55
C ALA A 98 -3.98 -1.95 10.42
N LYS A 99 -2.74 -2.43 10.48
CA LYS A 99 -1.53 -1.65 10.21
C LYS A 99 -0.77 -2.23 9.03
N VAL A 100 0.05 -1.42 8.38
CA VAL A 100 0.88 -1.87 7.26
C VAL A 100 2.08 -2.65 7.79
N HIS A 101 2.36 -3.81 7.19
CA HIS A 101 3.64 -4.48 7.40
C HIS A 101 4.69 -3.86 6.46
N GLY A 102 5.30 -2.74 6.85
CA GLY A 102 6.16 -1.91 5.98
C GLY A 102 7.22 -2.70 5.21
N ARG A 103 7.99 -3.57 5.89
CA ARG A 103 9.02 -4.42 5.27
C ARG A 103 8.47 -5.31 4.15
N ASN A 104 7.47 -6.14 4.46
CA ASN A 104 6.86 -7.08 3.51
C ASN A 104 6.19 -6.34 2.34
N LEU A 105 5.51 -5.22 2.61
CA LEU A 105 4.88 -4.43 1.56
C LEU A 105 5.93 -3.81 0.63
N ALA A 106 7.02 -3.26 1.16
CA ALA A 106 8.10 -2.68 0.37
C ALA A 106 8.79 -3.75 -0.51
N GLU A 107 9.08 -4.92 0.06
CA GLU A 107 9.64 -6.06 -0.66
C GLU A 107 8.71 -6.51 -1.80
N PHE A 108 7.43 -6.71 -1.48
CA PHE A 108 6.43 -7.11 -2.46
C PHE A 108 6.26 -6.05 -3.56
N ALA A 109 6.20 -4.77 -3.22
CA ALA A 109 6.04 -3.67 -4.18
C ALA A 109 7.12 -3.68 -5.27
N VAL A 110 8.37 -3.98 -4.89
CA VAL A 110 9.51 -3.94 -5.79
C VAL A 110 9.73 -5.26 -6.55
N HIS A 111 9.52 -6.39 -5.88
CA HIS A 111 9.91 -7.70 -6.41
C HIS A 111 8.74 -8.52 -6.95
N GLY A 112 7.54 -8.39 -6.38
CA GLY A 112 6.39 -9.22 -6.72
C GLY A 112 5.29 -8.50 -7.48
N ALA A 113 4.93 -7.29 -7.05
CA ALA A 113 3.70 -6.61 -7.46
C ALA A 113 3.63 -6.34 -8.97
N LYS A 114 4.75 -6.02 -9.63
CA LYS A 114 4.78 -5.80 -11.09
C LYS A 114 4.46 -7.07 -11.92
N TYR A 115 4.72 -8.25 -11.35
CA TYR A 115 4.40 -9.53 -11.98
C TYR A 115 3.01 -10.01 -11.61
N ALA A 116 2.56 -9.71 -10.39
CA ALA A 116 1.21 -10.02 -9.94
C ALA A 116 0.15 -9.15 -10.64
N PHE A 117 0.50 -7.88 -10.93
CA PHE A 117 -0.39 -6.86 -11.49
C PHE A 117 0.26 -6.16 -12.70
N PRO A 118 0.52 -6.89 -13.80
CA PRO A 118 1.04 -6.29 -15.02
C PRO A 118 0.08 -5.21 -15.53
N ALA A 119 0.63 -4.15 -16.13
CA ALA A 119 -0.16 -3.10 -16.75
C ALA A 119 -0.21 -3.31 -18.26
N ASP A 120 -1.41 -3.22 -18.82
CA ASP A 120 -1.60 -3.17 -20.26
C ASP A 120 -1.46 -1.75 -20.80
N ARG A 121 -0.96 -1.65 -22.02
CA ARG A 121 -0.90 -0.39 -22.76
C ARG A 121 -2.25 -0.13 -23.40
N LEU A 122 -2.86 1.00 -23.09
CA LEU A 122 -4.13 1.44 -23.66
C LEU A 122 -3.87 2.49 -24.74
N PRO A 123 -4.80 2.73 -25.67
CA PRO A 123 -4.66 3.77 -26.68
C PRO A 123 -4.32 5.15 -26.10
N VAL A 124 -3.71 5.99 -26.93
CA VAL A 124 -3.41 7.38 -26.57
C VAL A 124 -4.69 8.11 -26.19
N SER A 125 -4.71 8.69 -24.99
CA SER A 125 -5.89 9.34 -24.41
C SER A 125 -5.49 10.51 -23.53
N VAL A 126 -6.48 11.30 -23.10
CA VAL A 126 -6.29 12.32 -22.07
C VAL A 126 -6.42 11.66 -20.70
N GLY A 127 -5.54 11.99 -19.78
CA GLY A 127 -5.50 11.33 -18.49
C GLY A 127 -4.62 12.01 -17.44
N VAL A 128 -4.59 11.39 -16.26
CA VAL A 128 -3.74 11.81 -15.15
C VAL A 128 -2.33 11.26 -15.42
N PRO A 129 -1.28 12.11 -15.46
CA PRO A 129 0.07 11.64 -15.78
C PRO A 129 0.59 10.63 -14.74
N THR A 130 1.29 9.59 -15.19
CA THR A 130 1.83 8.54 -14.30
C THR A 130 3.24 8.13 -14.73
N SER A 131 3.86 7.18 -14.04
CA SER A 131 5.23 6.75 -14.30
C SER A 131 6.19 7.95 -14.21
N HIS A 132 7.12 8.06 -15.14
CA HIS A 132 8.06 9.19 -15.24
C HIS A 132 7.41 10.54 -15.60
N SER A 133 6.19 10.54 -16.14
CA SER A 133 5.45 11.76 -16.48
C SER A 133 4.73 12.40 -15.29
N ALA A 134 4.69 11.72 -14.14
CA ALA A 134 4.02 12.24 -12.96
C ALA A 134 4.66 13.56 -12.48
N PRO A 135 3.89 14.52 -11.94
CA PRO A 135 4.39 15.84 -11.57
C PRO A 135 5.57 15.83 -10.58
N ALA A 136 5.64 14.79 -9.73
CA ALA A 136 6.73 14.61 -8.77
C ALA A 136 8.11 14.37 -9.42
N PHE A 137 8.16 14.01 -10.71
CA PHE A 137 9.39 13.62 -11.40
C PHE A 137 9.75 14.50 -12.60
N THR A 138 8.99 15.58 -12.84
CA THR A 138 9.21 16.51 -13.96
C THR A 138 10.62 17.11 -13.99
N SER A 139 11.24 17.35 -12.83
CA SER A 139 12.62 17.86 -12.74
C SER A 139 13.69 16.80 -12.98
N VAL A 140 13.32 15.52 -12.96
CA VAL A 140 14.27 14.40 -13.05
C VAL A 140 14.35 13.83 -14.46
N PHE A 141 13.25 13.89 -15.21
CA PHE A 141 13.15 13.41 -16.58
C PHE A 141 12.87 14.57 -17.53
N ALA A 142 13.64 14.64 -18.62
CA ALA A 142 13.36 15.62 -19.67
C ALA A 142 12.02 15.28 -20.34
N PRO A 143 11.18 16.28 -20.65
CA PRO A 143 9.99 16.07 -21.47
C PRO A 143 10.38 15.47 -22.83
N GLY A 144 9.74 14.36 -23.23
CA GLY A 144 10.12 13.64 -24.43
C GLY A 144 9.06 12.63 -24.86
N SER A 145 8.06 13.12 -25.59
CA SER A 145 7.00 12.51 -26.43
C SER A 145 6.27 11.21 -26.03
N ASP A 146 6.68 10.47 -25.01
CA ASP A 146 6.06 9.20 -24.58
C ASP A 146 5.43 9.33 -23.18
N ASP A 147 4.62 10.36 -22.97
CA ASP A 147 3.98 10.57 -21.67
C ASP A 147 3.03 9.42 -21.32
N TRP A 148 3.15 8.88 -20.11
CA TRP A 148 2.20 7.90 -19.61
C TRP A 148 1.07 8.59 -18.86
N VAL A 149 -0.16 8.18 -19.14
CA VAL A 149 -1.34 8.68 -18.43
C VAL A 149 -2.25 7.54 -18.01
N TRP A 150 -2.86 7.64 -16.83
CA TRP A 150 -4.06 6.87 -16.55
C TRP A 150 -5.25 7.56 -17.23
N PRO A 151 -5.97 6.90 -18.16
CA PRO A 151 -7.09 7.51 -18.85
C PRO A 151 -8.13 8.00 -17.85
N HIS A 152 -8.44 9.29 -17.89
CA HIS A 152 -9.40 9.90 -16.98
C HIS A 152 -9.90 11.23 -17.57
N PRO A 153 -11.21 11.51 -17.55
CA PRO A 153 -11.77 12.70 -18.17
C PRO A 153 -11.23 14.01 -17.60
N ASN A 154 -10.86 14.03 -16.31
CA ASN A 154 -10.29 15.21 -15.64
C ASN A 154 -8.75 15.27 -15.74
N GLY A 155 -8.16 14.50 -16.66
CA GLY A 155 -6.71 14.49 -16.91
C GLY A 155 -6.20 15.77 -17.56
N SER A 156 -4.96 16.16 -17.24
CA SER A 156 -4.33 17.38 -17.77
C SER A 156 -3.38 17.14 -18.94
N VAL A 157 -3.02 15.87 -19.19
CA VAL A 157 -1.99 15.49 -20.17
C VAL A 157 -2.58 14.51 -21.17
N ARG A 158 -2.17 14.62 -22.43
CA ARG A 158 -2.44 13.62 -23.47
C ARG A 158 -1.20 12.76 -23.63
N GLY A 159 -1.34 11.45 -23.52
CA GLY A 159 -0.23 10.51 -23.59
C GLY A 159 -0.67 9.09 -23.88
N GLN A 160 0.29 8.17 -23.91
CA GLN A 160 0.03 6.74 -23.97
C GLN A 160 -0.78 6.31 -22.74
N GLY A 161 -1.94 5.71 -22.96
CA GLY A 161 -2.77 5.21 -21.87
C GLY A 161 -2.12 4.01 -21.17
N LEU A 162 -2.24 3.96 -19.84
CA LEU A 162 -1.81 2.86 -19.00
C LEU A 162 -2.99 2.33 -18.19
N GLU A 163 -3.21 1.03 -18.20
CA GLU A 163 -4.24 0.41 -17.35
C GLU A 163 -3.88 0.63 -15.86
N PRO A 164 -4.72 1.37 -15.10
CA PRO A 164 -4.48 1.58 -13.68
C PRO A 164 -4.65 0.27 -12.91
N LEU A 165 -4.09 0.19 -11.69
CA LEU A 165 -4.33 -0.98 -10.82
C LEU A 165 -5.82 -1.19 -10.52
N HIS A 166 -6.59 -0.13 -10.49
CA HIS A 166 -8.03 -0.15 -10.28
C HIS A 166 -8.63 1.08 -10.97
N PRO A 167 -9.87 1.03 -11.50
CA PRO A 167 -10.50 2.18 -12.14
C PRO A 167 -10.55 3.46 -11.28
N SER A 168 -10.50 3.32 -9.95
CA SER A 168 -10.50 4.44 -9.02
C SER A 168 -9.13 5.08 -8.73
N VAL A 169 -8.03 4.50 -9.25
CA VAL A 169 -6.66 5.01 -9.05
C VAL A 169 -6.50 6.47 -9.46
N PRO A 170 -6.97 6.94 -10.65
CA PRO A 170 -6.74 8.33 -11.05
C PRO A 170 -7.43 9.31 -10.09
N PHE A 171 -8.65 8.97 -9.68
CA PHE A 171 -9.40 9.72 -8.68
C PHE A 171 -8.67 9.77 -7.33
N ALA A 172 -8.23 8.62 -6.81
CA ALA A 172 -7.54 8.54 -5.53
C ALA A 172 -6.19 9.28 -5.54
N ALA A 173 -5.44 9.20 -6.64
CA ALA A 173 -4.16 9.88 -6.80
C ALA A 173 -4.31 11.41 -6.82
N MET A 174 -5.37 11.93 -7.43
CA MET A 174 -5.65 13.37 -7.45
C MET A 174 -5.96 13.95 -6.05
N GLN A 175 -6.36 13.11 -5.09
CA GLN A 175 -6.70 13.55 -3.72
C GLN A 175 -5.55 13.48 -2.74
N ASP A 176 -4.53 12.67 -3.02
CA ASP A 176 -3.45 12.38 -2.08
C ASP A 176 -2.11 12.32 -2.82
N THR A 177 -1.30 13.37 -2.64
CA THR A 177 0.00 13.52 -3.30
C THR A 177 0.97 12.39 -2.94
N LYS A 178 0.95 11.89 -1.69
CA LYS A 178 1.87 10.83 -1.25
C LYS A 178 1.46 9.49 -1.88
N LEU A 179 0.16 9.19 -1.92
CA LEU A 179 -0.35 8.03 -2.63
C LEU A 179 -0.03 8.10 -4.12
N TYR A 180 -0.23 9.27 -4.75
CA TYR A 180 0.07 9.49 -6.16
C TYR A 180 1.55 9.20 -6.46
N GLU A 181 2.47 9.74 -5.68
CA GLU A 181 3.90 9.50 -5.87
C GLU A 181 4.24 8.00 -5.83
N MET A 182 3.71 7.26 -4.85
CA MET A 182 3.94 5.82 -4.75
C MET A 182 3.37 5.04 -5.94
N LEU A 183 2.16 5.38 -6.39
CA LEU A 183 1.52 4.75 -7.55
C LEU A 183 2.29 5.03 -8.85
N ALA A 184 2.75 6.27 -9.03
CA ALA A 184 3.55 6.65 -10.20
C ALA A 184 4.92 5.95 -10.21
N LEU A 185 5.59 5.82 -9.06
CA LEU A 185 6.82 5.02 -8.96
C LEU A 185 6.56 3.55 -9.27
N PHE A 186 5.45 3.00 -8.79
CA PHE A 186 5.09 1.64 -9.12
C PHE A 186 4.86 1.45 -10.63
N ASP A 187 4.25 2.43 -11.30
CA ASP A 187 4.10 2.40 -12.76
C ASP A 187 5.42 2.54 -13.52
N ALA A 188 6.37 3.28 -12.97
CA ALA A 188 7.75 3.26 -13.47
C ALA A 188 8.37 1.86 -13.38
N LEU A 189 8.00 1.02 -12.40
CA LEU A 189 8.41 -0.40 -12.36
C LEU A 189 7.67 -1.27 -13.39
N ARG A 190 6.39 -0.98 -13.66
CA ARG A 190 5.56 -1.75 -14.60
C ARG A 190 5.93 -1.50 -16.06
N VAL A 191 6.13 -0.24 -16.45
CA VAL A 191 6.29 0.16 -17.87
C VAL A 191 7.47 1.08 -18.17
N GLY A 192 8.17 1.59 -17.15
CA GLY A 192 9.32 2.49 -17.34
C GLY A 192 10.51 1.81 -18.02
N ARG A 193 11.43 2.60 -18.60
CA ARG A 193 12.71 2.11 -19.16
C ARG A 193 13.71 1.88 -18.02
N ALA A 194 14.96 1.54 -18.35
CA ALA A 194 15.95 1.13 -17.35
C ALA A 194 16.22 2.21 -16.28
N ARG A 195 16.24 3.49 -16.69
CA ARG A 195 16.48 4.63 -15.81
C ARG A 195 15.31 4.85 -14.84
N GLU A 196 14.08 4.82 -15.36
CA GLU A 196 12.85 5.01 -14.58
C GLU A 196 12.67 3.88 -13.57
N ARG A 197 12.86 2.63 -14.01
CA ARG A 197 12.86 1.47 -13.11
C ARG A 197 13.93 1.61 -12.03
N GLY A 198 15.16 1.98 -12.41
CA GLY A 198 16.26 2.17 -11.46
C GLY A 198 15.95 3.20 -10.37
N MET A 199 15.28 4.30 -10.71
CA MET A 199 14.80 5.28 -9.72
C MET A 199 13.72 4.69 -8.82
N ALA A 200 12.71 4.04 -9.40
CA ALA A 200 11.59 3.50 -8.64
C ALA A 200 12.02 2.41 -7.66
N LEU A 201 12.99 1.56 -8.05
CA LEU A 201 13.61 0.56 -7.17
C LEU A 201 14.25 1.18 -5.92
N LYS A 202 14.75 2.42 -6.02
CA LYS A 202 15.39 3.12 -4.91
C LYS A 202 14.37 3.89 -4.05
N ARG A 203 13.42 4.60 -4.69
CA ARG A 203 12.52 5.53 -4.01
C ARG A 203 11.28 4.86 -3.40
N LEU A 204 10.62 3.93 -4.11
CA LEU A 204 9.35 3.36 -3.66
C LEU A 204 9.46 2.65 -2.29
N PRO A 205 10.50 1.83 -2.01
CA PRO A 205 10.68 1.22 -0.69
C PRO A 205 10.80 2.24 0.44
N LEU A 206 11.49 3.36 0.20
CA LEU A 206 11.73 4.39 1.23
C LEU A 206 10.45 5.15 1.58
N LEU A 207 9.51 5.29 0.64
CA LEU A 207 8.19 5.85 0.92
C LEU A 207 7.31 4.88 1.72
N ILE A 208 7.45 3.57 1.48
CA ILE A 208 6.67 2.52 2.15
C ILE A 208 7.22 2.18 3.53
N TYR A 209 8.53 2.11 3.67
CA TYR A 209 9.25 1.70 4.87
C TYR A 209 10.51 2.56 5.05
N PRO A 210 10.34 3.79 5.59
CA PRO A 210 11.44 4.77 5.68
C PRO A 210 12.57 4.33 6.62
N ASP A 211 12.24 3.58 7.67
CA ASP A 211 13.21 3.02 8.63
C ASP A 211 13.88 1.73 8.14
N GLY A 212 13.60 1.34 6.89
CA GLY A 212 14.16 0.13 6.30
C GLY A 212 15.64 0.23 5.92
N PRO A 213 16.29 -0.92 5.69
CA PRO A 213 17.65 -0.94 5.16
C PRO A 213 17.67 -0.23 3.80
N LYS A 214 18.50 0.81 3.69
CA LYS A 214 18.67 1.55 2.43
C LYS A 214 19.17 0.60 1.34
N PRO A 215 18.72 0.75 0.07
CA PRO A 215 19.18 -0.10 -1.01
C PRO A 215 20.72 -0.07 -1.08
N ALA A 216 21.35 -1.24 -1.01
CA ALA A 216 22.80 -1.32 -1.19
C ALA A 216 23.15 -0.78 -2.58
N GLU A 217 24.00 0.26 -2.64
CA GLU A 217 24.61 0.67 -3.89
C GLU A 217 25.50 -0.48 -4.36
N ARG A 218 24.98 -1.31 -5.26
CA ARG A 218 25.84 -2.28 -5.95
C ARG A 218 26.86 -1.47 -6.76
N PRO A 219 28.17 -1.66 -6.56
CA PRO A 219 29.15 -0.98 -7.40
C PRO A 219 28.89 -1.40 -8.85
N MET A 220 28.73 -0.42 -9.74
CA MET A 220 28.69 -0.67 -11.18
C MET A 220 30.09 -1.05 -11.63
N TYR A 221 30.42 -2.34 -11.58
CA TYR A 221 31.54 -2.91 -12.33
C TYR A 221 31.11 -4.22 -12.99
N GLY A 222 31.42 -4.30 -14.29
CA GLY A 222 31.12 -5.36 -15.23
C GLY A 222 31.19 -4.79 -16.64
#